data_AF-A0A1S1CR85-F1
#
_entry.id   AF-A0A1S1CR85-F1
#
_cell.length_a   1.000
_cell.length_b   1.000
_cell.length_c   1.000
_cell.angle_alpha   90.00
_cell.angle_beta   90.00
_cell.angle_gamma   90.00
#
_symmetry.space_group_name_H-M   'P 1'
#
loop_
_entity.id
_entity.type
_entity.pdbx_description
1 polymer ?
#
loop_
_entity_poly.entity_id
_entity_poly.type
_entity_poly.pdbx_seq_one_letter_code
_entity_poly.pdbx_strand_id
1 'polypeptide(L)'
;MTTEIQQYKSCTILKNNNDYQILWSRGKEVLNFPVSQELVERVAKSEKDSLEVMFHCEHHRWPEKDKLEDYNQSDTIVHRGDGFVVYETDGYYEICFFKEIGGAMGSEVRYPITKELMDRAFESSRGSYEVMIYAETGNWLLM
;
A
#
# COMPACT_ATOMS: atom_id res chain seq x y z
N MET A 1 -8.62 12.72 -20.49
CA MET A 1 -9.30 11.97 -19.41
C MET A 1 -8.65 12.42 -18.12
N THR A 2 -9.39 13.09 -17.25
CA THR A 2 -8.86 13.59 -15.97
C THR A 2 -9.31 12.64 -14.89
N THR A 3 -8.37 11.95 -14.25
CA THR A 3 -8.67 11.12 -13.07
C THR A 3 -8.63 12.04 -11.86
N GLU A 4 -9.75 12.17 -11.17
CA GLU A 4 -9.82 12.92 -9.91
C GLU A 4 -9.50 11.96 -8.76
N ILE A 5 -8.60 12.37 -7.87
CA ILE A 5 -8.16 11.58 -6.72
C ILE A 5 -8.65 12.28 -5.45
N GLN A 6 -9.46 11.60 -4.65
CA GLN A 6 -9.95 12.10 -3.37
C GLN A 6 -9.42 11.20 -2.26
N GLN A 7 -8.59 11.75 -1.37
CA GLN A 7 -7.94 10.99 -0.32
C GLN A 7 -8.66 11.19 1.01
N TYR A 8 -9.01 10.08 1.66
CA TYR A 8 -9.59 10.03 3.00
C TYR A 8 -8.62 9.31 3.95
N LYS A 9 -8.93 9.34 5.25
CA LYS A 9 -8.06 8.75 6.28
C LYS A 9 -7.85 7.24 6.07
N SER A 10 -8.89 6.50 5.69
CA SER A 10 -8.86 5.03 5.58
C SER A 10 -8.77 4.52 4.14
N CYS A 11 -9.07 5.35 3.14
CA CYS A 11 -9.17 4.95 1.74
C CYS A 11 -8.98 6.14 0.79
N THR A 12 -8.81 5.83 -0.49
CA THR A 12 -8.73 6.79 -1.60
C THR A 12 -9.83 6.47 -2.60
N ILE A 13 -10.54 7.50 -3.08
CA ILE A 13 -11.50 7.38 -4.16
C ILE A 13 -10.85 7.90 -5.45
N LEU A 14 -10.90 7.09 -6.50
CA LEU A 14 -10.52 7.45 -7.85
C LEU A 14 -11.79 7.64 -8.67
N LYS A 15 -11.92 8.79 -9.33
CA LYS A 15 -13.04 9.06 -10.23
C LYS A 15 -12.53 9.26 -11.64
N ASN A 16 -13.09 8.50 -12.58
CA ASN A 16 -12.79 8.60 -14.00
C ASN A 16 -14.10 8.77 -14.78
N ASN A 17 -14.39 9.99 -15.22
CA ASN A 17 -15.68 10.37 -15.79
C ASN A 17 -16.86 10.05 -14.84
N ASN A 18 -17.61 8.97 -15.12
CA ASN A 18 -18.76 8.51 -14.33
C ASN A 18 -18.45 7.26 -13.50
N ASP A 19 -17.26 6.68 -13.62
CA ASP A 19 -16.84 5.51 -12.88
C ASP A 19 -16.08 5.91 -11.62
N TYR A 20 -16.41 5.28 -10.50
CA TYR A 20 -15.74 5.48 -9.22
C TYR A 20 -15.10 4.17 -8.76
N GLN A 21 -13.92 4.29 -8.18
CA GLN A 21 -13.20 3.19 -7.56
C GLN A 21 -12.77 3.60 -6.16
N ILE A 22 -12.86 2.67 -5.21
CA ILE A 22 -12.32 2.81 -3.86
C ILE A 22 -11.07 1.96 -3.74
N LEU A 23 -10.02 2.55 -3.19
CA LEU A 23 -8.70 1.97 -3.01
C LEU A 23 -8.29 2.09 -1.54
N TRP A 24 -7.81 1.02 -0.93
CA TRP A 24 -7.14 1.10 0.37
C TRP A 24 -6.05 0.06 0.48
N SER A 25 -5.18 0.24 1.48
CA SER A 25 -4.14 -0.72 1.79
C SER A 25 -4.40 -1.35 3.14
N ARG A 26 -4.21 -2.68 3.22
CA ARG A 26 -4.21 -3.46 4.47
C ARG A 26 -2.89 -4.23 4.51
N GLY A 27 -1.92 -3.71 5.25
CA GLY A 27 -0.55 -4.24 5.24
C GLY A 27 0.07 -4.20 3.84
N LYS A 28 0.41 -5.38 3.31
CA LYS A 28 1.00 -5.58 1.96
C LYS A 28 -0.03 -5.60 0.84
N GLU A 29 -1.32 -5.73 1.19
CA GLU A 29 -2.41 -5.86 0.23
C GLU A 29 -2.95 -4.49 -0.15
N VAL A 30 -3.19 -4.30 -1.45
CA VAL A 30 -3.88 -3.14 -1.98
C VAL A 30 -5.20 -3.63 -2.55
N LEU A 31 -6.30 -3.18 -1.95
CA LEU A 31 -7.66 -3.55 -2.33
C LEU A 31 -8.24 -2.44 -3.19
N ASN A 32 -8.82 -2.82 -4.34
CA ASN A 32 -9.44 -1.90 -5.28
C ASN A 32 -10.79 -2.47 -5.74
N PHE A 33 -11.87 -1.72 -5.55
CA PHE A 33 -13.21 -2.12 -5.95
C PHE A 33 -13.95 -0.99 -6.68
N PRO A 34 -14.77 -1.32 -7.70
CA PRO A 34 -15.70 -0.35 -8.27
C PRO A 34 -16.78 0.01 -7.23
N VAL A 35 -17.17 1.28 -7.19
CA VAL A 35 -18.21 1.81 -6.29
C VAL A 35 -19.19 2.71 -7.02
N SER A 36 -20.42 2.79 -6.52
CA SER A 36 -21.40 3.76 -7.00
C SER A 36 -21.17 5.13 -6.38
N GLN A 37 -21.70 6.18 -7.02
CA GLN A 37 -21.68 7.54 -6.47
C GLN A 37 -22.28 7.62 -5.06
N GLU A 38 -23.37 6.88 -4.79
CA GLU A 38 -24.01 6.86 -3.47
C GLU A 38 -23.08 6.34 -2.36
N LEU A 39 -22.23 5.34 -2.68
CA LEU A 39 -21.24 4.83 -1.74
C LEU A 39 -20.11 5.85 -1.51
N VAL A 40 -19.70 6.57 -2.55
CA VAL A 40 -18.69 7.64 -2.45
C VAL A 40 -19.20 8.78 -1.55
N GLU A 41 -20.45 9.20 -1.73
CA GLU A 41 -21.08 10.20 -0.86
C GLU A 41 -21.16 9.73 0.60
N ARG A 42 -21.29 8.42 0.84
CA ARG A 42 -21.27 7.84 2.18
C ARG A 42 -19.87 7.86 2.79
N VAL A 43 -18.84 7.48 2.04
CA VAL A 43 -17.42 7.56 2.48
C VAL A 43 -17.09 8.97 2.97
N ALA A 44 -17.55 10.00 2.28
CA ALA A 44 -17.30 11.39 2.64
C ALA A 44 -17.93 11.86 3.97
N LYS A 45 -18.84 11.08 4.58
CA LYS A 45 -19.56 11.49 5.80
C LYS A 45 -18.74 11.31 7.06
N SER A 46 -18.07 10.17 7.21
CA SER A 46 -17.29 9.85 8.40
C SER A 46 -16.28 8.72 8.16
N GLU A 47 -15.30 8.60 9.05
CA GLU A 47 -14.36 7.47 9.05
C GLU A 47 -15.08 6.12 9.22
N LYS A 48 -16.10 6.08 10.08
CA LYS A 48 -16.91 4.88 10.28
C LYS A 48 -17.65 4.49 9.00
N ASP A 49 -18.28 5.47 8.34
CA ASP A 49 -18.96 5.24 7.07
C ASP A 49 -17.99 4.77 5.98
N SER A 50 -16.76 5.29 5.96
CA SER A 50 -15.70 4.84 5.06
C SER A 50 -15.40 3.35 5.26
N LEU A 51 -15.20 2.93 6.51
CA LEU A 51 -14.95 1.53 6.87
C LEU A 51 -16.14 0.62 6.55
N GLU A 52 -17.38 1.09 6.77
CA GLU A 52 -18.60 0.36 6.41
C GLU A 52 -18.68 0.11 4.90
N VAL A 53 -18.34 1.11 4.08
CA VAL A 53 -18.32 0.99 2.62
C VAL A 53 -17.21 0.04 2.16
N MET A 54 -16.00 0.15 2.72
CA MET A 54 -14.89 -0.78 2.44
C MET A 54 -15.31 -2.23 2.74
N PHE A 55 -15.89 -2.47 3.92
CA PHE A 55 -16.41 -3.78 4.32
C PHE A 55 -17.49 -4.29 3.36
N HIS A 56 -18.40 -3.41 2.93
CA HIS A 56 -19.45 -3.75 1.98
C HIS A 56 -18.89 -4.14 0.60
N CYS A 57 -17.88 -3.44 0.12
CA CYS A 57 -17.20 -3.75 -1.14
C CYS A 57 -16.50 -5.12 -1.09
N GLU A 58 -15.83 -5.44 0.03
CA GLU A 58 -15.09 -6.69 0.19
C GLU A 58 -16.00 -7.91 0.42
N HIS A 59 -17.08 -7.75 1.20
CA HIS A 59 -17.93 -8.87 1.63
C HIS A 59 -19.34 -8.89 1.02
N HIS A 60 -19.68 -7.91 0.17
CA HIS A 60 -21.01 -7.76 -0.44
C HIS A 60 -22.18 -7.69 0.57
N ARG A 61 -21.92 -7.22 1.80
CA ARG A 61 -22.92 -7.04 2.88
C ARG A 61 -22.50 -5.94 3.84
N TRP A 62 -23.44 -5.35 4.57
CA TRP A 62 -23.10 -4.37 5.61
C TRP A 62 -22.58 -5.04 6.89
N PRO A 63 -21.65 -4.41 7.63
CA PRO A 63 -21.15 -4.95 8.88
C PRO A 63 -22.23 -4.93 9.98
N GLU A 64 -22.14 -5.87 10.91
CA GLU A 64 -22.96 -5.84 12.12
C GLU A 64 -22.39 -4.79 13.09
N LYS A 65 -23.22 -4.32 14.04
CA LYS A 65 -22.76 -3.42 15.11
C LYS A 65 -21.56 -4.07 15.80
N ASP A 66 -20.47 -3.32 15.93
CA ASP A 66 -19.20 -3.73 16.59
C ASP A 66 -18.27 -4.66 15.78
N LYS A 67 -18.55 -4.98 14.50
CA LYS A 67 -17.62 -5.76 13.64
C LYS A 67 -16.53 -4.95 12.93
N LEU A 68 -16.46 -3.64 13.16
CA LEU A 68 -15.53 -2.75 12.46
C LEU A 68 -14.27 -2.40 13.24
N GLU A 69 -14.20 -2.69 14.54
CA GLU A 69 -13.10 -2.26 15.40
C GLU A 69 -11.73 -2.81 14.95
N ASP A 70 -11.71 -3.96 14.25
CA ASP A 70 -10.49 -4.62 13.77
C ASP A 70 -10.44 -4.84 12.24
N TYR A 71 -11.49 -4.46 11.50
CA TYR A 71 -11.68 -4.88 10.10
C TYR A 71 -10.50 -4.56 9.16
N ASN A 72 -9.89 -3.37 9.32
CA ASN A 72 -8.81 -2.90 8.46
C ASN A 72 -7.45 -2.85 9.19
N GLN A 73 -7.31 -3.61 10.27
CA GLN A 73 -6.02 -3.77 10.95
C GLN A 73 -5.15 -4.78 10.17
N SER A 74 -3.84 -4.62 10.30
CA SER A 74 -2.85 -5.58 9.81
C SER A 74 -1.70 -5.60 10.80
N ASP A 75 -1.21 -6.79 11.14
CA ASP A 75 0.03 -6.97 11.90
C ASP A 75 1.29 -6.54 11.12
N THR A 76 1.13 -6.14 9.86
CA THR A 76 2.24 -5.63 9.04
C THR A 76 2.45 -4.14 9.25
N ILE A 77 3.63 -3.78 9.75
CA ILE A 77 4.12 -2.40 9.82
C ILE A 77 4.71 -2.02 8.45
N VAL A 78 4.34 -0.85 7.94
CA VAL A 78 4.79 -0.34 6.63
C VAL A 78 5.74 0.82 6.83
N HIS A 79 7.02 0.61 6.52
CA HIS A 79 8.07 1.63 6.58
C HIS A 79 8.30 2.21 5.18
N ARG A 80 8.13 3.52 4.99
CA ARG A 80 8.23 4.17 3.67
C ARG A 80 9.54 4.92 3.52
N GLY A 81 10.35 4.51 2.55
CA GLY A 81 11.59 5.18 2.16
C GLY A 81 11.42 5.93 0.83
N ASP A 82 12.48 6.64 0.42
CA ASP A 82 12.50 7.31 -0.87
C ASP A 82 12.74 6.30 -2.00
N GLY A 83 11.71 6.00 -2.78
CA GLY A 83 11.75 5.02 -3.88
C GLY A 83 11.57 3.55 -3.48
N PHE A 84 11.34 3.25 -2.20
CA PHE A 84 11.11 1.90 -1.71
C PHE A 84 10.18 1.86 -0.48
N VAL A 85 9.65 0.69 -0.17
CA VAL A 85 8.83 0.40 1.02
C VAL A 85 9.37 -0.86 1.67
N VAL A 86 9.49 -0.89 2.99
CA VAL A 86 9.78 -2.12 3.76
C VAL A 86 8.55 -2.52 4.55
N TYR A 87 8.15 -3.78 4.41
CA TYR A 87 7.08 -4.38 5.19
C TYR A 87 7.67 -5.25 6.29
N GLU A 88 7.24 -5.03 7.53
CA GLU A 88 7.61 -5.83 8.70
C GLU A 88 6.39 -6.58 9.21
N THR A 89 6.43 -7.91 9.21
CA THR A 89 5.36 -8.78 9.73
C THR A 89 5.99 -9.82 10.65
N ASP A 90 5.64 -9.84 11.94
CA ASP A 90 6.16 -10.81 12.92
C ASP A 90 7.71 -10.95 12.92
N GLY A 91 8.43 -9.83 12.71
CA GLY A 91 9.90 -9.81 12.65
C GLY A 91 10.51 -10.28 11.32
N TYR A 92 9.69 -10.55 10.31
CA TYR A 92 10.12 -10.76 8.93
C TYR A 92 10.05 -9.45 8.15
N TYR A 93 11.11 -9.16 7.39
CA TYR A 93 11.24 -7.90 6.64
C TYR A 93 11.30 -8.18 5.14
N GLU A 94 10.55 -7.41 4.36
CA GLU A 94 10.56 -7.46 2.89
C GLU A 94 10.70 -6.06 2.32
N ILE A 95 11.68 -5.83 1.46
CA ILE A 95 11.80 -4.59 0.71
C ILE A 95 11.06 -4.69 -0.62
N CYS A 96 10.37 -3.62 -0.98
CA CYS A 96 9.52 -3.48 -2.14
C CYS A 96 9.90 -2.20 -2.89
N PHE A 97 10.18 -2.30 -4.19
CA PHE A 97 10.54 -1.15 -5.02
C PHE A 97 10.19 -1.41 -6.48
N PHE A 98 10.13 -0.36 -7.29
CA PHE A 98 9.95 -0.50 -8.73
C PHE A 98 11.30 -0.76 -9.40
N LYS A 99 11.37 -1.84 -10.20
CA LYS A 99 12.56 -2.13 -10.98
C LYS A 99 12.71 -1.15 -12.12
N GLU A 100 13.81 -0.41 -12.19
CA GLU A 100 14.12 0.39 -13.38
C GLU A 100 14.63 -0.53 -14.50
N ILE A 101 14.04 -0.46 -15.69
CA ILE A 101 14.47 -1.20 -16.89
C ILE A 101 14.69 -0.20 -18.01
N GLY A 102 15.96 0.13 -18.30
CA GLY A 102 16.33 1.02 -19.40
C GLY A 102 15.80 2.44 -19.26
N GLY A 103 15.77 2.99 -18.04
CA GLY A 103 15.23 4.32 -17.74
C GLY A 103 13.70 4.39 -17.69
N ALA A 104 12.99 3.27 -17.82
CA ALA A 104 11.56 3.17 -17.58
C ALA A 104 11.25 2.51 -16.23
N MET A 105 10.22 3.01 -15.54
CA MET A 105 9.67 2.37 -14.35
C MET A 105 9.06 1.02 -14.75
N GLY A 106 9.70 -0.08 -14.35
CA GLY A 106 9.27 -1.44 -14.57
C GLY A 106 8.31 -1.94 -13.49
N SER A 107 8.20 -3.26 -13.36
CA SER A 107 7.32 -3.89 -12.36
C SER A 107 7.82 -3.67 -10.93
N GLU A 108 6.87 -3.62 -10.00
CA GLU A 108 7.17 -3.70 -8.57
C GLU A 108 7.75 -5.09 -8.24
N VAL A 109 8.86 -5.12 -7.51
CA VAL A 109 9.54 -6.33 -7.04
C VAL A 109 9.61 -6.35 -5.52
N ARG A 110 9.57 -7.54 -4.93
CA ARG A 110 9.64 -7.78 -3.49
C ARG A 110 10.71 -8.81 -3.16
N TYR A 111 11.56 -8.49 -2.19
CA TYR A 111 12.64 -9.37 -1.75
C TYR A 111 12.71 -9.43 -0.22
N PRO A 112 12.93 -10.61 0.37
CA PRO A 112 13.18 -10.74 1.79
C PRO A 112 14.51 -10.09 2.16
N ILE A 113 14.54 -9.38 3.27
CA ILE A 113 15.74 -8.75 3.84
C ILE A 113 15.83 -9.01 5.34
N THR A 114 17.01 -8.77 5.91
CA THR A 114 17.19 -8.76 7.37
C THR A 114 16.87 -7.37 7.93
N LYS A 115 16.67 -7.29 9.24
CA LYS A 115 16.54 -6.01 9.94
C LYS A 115 17.75 -5.08 9.72
N GLU A 116 18.96 -5.65 9.70
CA GLU A 116 20.19 -4.88 9.45
C GLU A 116 20.19 -4.23 8.04
N LEU A 117 19.70 -4.95 7.03
CA LEU A 117 19.55 -4.42 5.68
C LEU A 117 18.47 -3.33 5.62
N MET A 118 17.38 -3.48 6.39
CA MET A 118 16.37 -2.44 6.52
C MET A 118 16.98 -1.17 7.12
N ASP A 119 17.66 -1.28 8.26
CA ASP A 119 18.28 -0.13 8.94
C ASP A 119 19.27 0.60 8.02
N ARG A 120 20.09 -0.15 7.28
CA ARG A 120 21.00 0.41 6.26
C ARG A 120 20.25 1.10 5.12
N ALA A 121 19.13 0.55 4.67
CA ALA A 121 18.33 1.17 3.61
C ALA A 121 17.75 2.52 4.05
N PHE A 122 17.38 2.66 5.33
CA PHE A 122 16.86 3.91 5.88
C PHE A 122 17.94 4.90 6.33
N GLU A 123 19.21 4.47 6.42
CA GLU A 123 20.32 5.34 6.82
C GLU A 123 20.66 6.41 5.77
N SER A 124 20.63 6.05 4.48
CA SER A 124 20.94 7.00 3.39
C SER A 124 20.43 6.53 2.04
N SER A 125 20.32 7.44 1.06
CA SER A 125 19.98 7.11 -0.33
C SER A 125 20.98 6.14 -0.98
N ARG A 126 22.24 6.16 -0.55
CA ARG A 126 23.24 5.19 -1.01
C ARG A 126 22.99 3.81 -0.37
N GLY A 127 22.70 3.80 0.93
CA GLY A 127 22.35 2.58 1.65
C GLY A 127 21.12 1.90 1.05
N SER A 128 20.06 2.65 0.75
CA SER A 128 18.88 2.10 0.07
C SER A 128 19.22 1.50 -1.29
N TYR A 129 20.00 2.21 -2.11
CA TYR A 129 20.43 1.70 -3.42
C TYR A 129 21.25 0.41 -3.31
N GLU A 130 22.24 0.37 -2.43
CA GLU A 130 23.07 -0.82 -2.22
C GLU A 130 22.23 -2.01 -1.72
N VAL A 131 21.27 -1.78 -0.81
CA VAL A 131 20.36 -2.82 -0.30
C VAL A 131 19.42 -3.32 -1.39
N MET A 132 18.84 -2.45 -2.22
CA MET A 132 17.96 -2.85 -3.33
C MET A 132 18.69 -3.75 -4.34
N ILE A 133 19.93 -3.39 -4.69
CA ILE A 133 20.76 -4.21 -5.60
C ILE A 133 21.16 -5.53 -4.95
N TYR A 134 21.55 -5.52 -3.68
CA TYR A 134 21.88 -6.74 -2.94
C TYR A 134 20.67 -7.68 -2.84
N ALA A 135 19.49 -7.15 -2.54
CA ALA A 135 18.26 -7.93 -2.42
C ALA A 135 17.86 -8.58 -3.76
N GLU A 136 18.03 -7.86 -4.88
CA GLU A 136 17.71 -8.39 -6.20
C GLU A 136 18.73 -9.42 -6.69
N THR A 137 20.03 -9.16 -6.49
CA THR A 137 21.10 -9.92 -7.15
C THR A 137 21.84 -10.89 -6.24
N GLY A 138 21.67 -10.77 -4.92
CA GLY A 138 22.48 -11.45 -3.90
C GLY A 138 23.92 -10.94 -3.81
N ASN A 139 24.28 -9.88 -4.54
CA ASN A 139 25.63 -9.35 -4.62
C ASN A 139 25.69 -7.91 -4.15
N TRP A 140 26.69 -7.59 -3.34
CA TRP A 140 27.00 -6.20 -3.02
C TRP A 140 27.65 -5.52 -4.22
N LEU A 141 27.29 -4.25 -4.46
CA LEU A 141 28.07 -3.41 -5.34
C LEU A 141 29.46 -3.23 -4.73
N LEU A 142 30.45 -3.91 -5.30
CA LEU A 142 31.85 -3.61 -5.07
C LEU A 142 32.16 -2.34 -5.88
N MET A 143 32.15 -1.20 -5.20
CA MET A 143 32.75 0.04 -5.73
C MET A 143 34.22 0.09 -5.39
#